data_AF-A0A645J372-F1
#
_entry.id   AF-A0A645J372-F1
#
_cell.length_a   1.000
_cell.length_b   1.000
_cell.length_c   1.000
_cell.angle_alpha   90.00
_cell.angle_beta   90.00
_cell.angle_gamma   90.00
#
_symmetry.space_group_name_H-M   'P 1'
#
loop_
_entity.id
_entity.type
_entity.pdbx_description
1 polymer ?
#
loop_
_entity_poly.entity_id
_entity_poly.type
_entity_poly.pdbx_seq_one_letter_code
_entity_poly.pdbx_strand_id
1 'polypeptide(L)'
;MLKTIPEEIIALKKTDSAYELAGMYSEAECLFNPTYEDNYPTINIEAEACGTRVITYASGGAPETIRMKESVAVKAGDINAVIKEIYRS
;
A
#
# COMPACT_ATOMS: atom_id res chain seq x y z
N MET A 1 -13.92 -4.72 -19.91
CA MET A 1 -13.93 -3.29 -20.29
C MET A 1 -13.65 -2.51 -19.00
N LEU A 2 -12.49 -1.88 -18.88
CA LEU A 2 -12.22 -1.02 -17.71
C LEU A 2 -13.18 0.16 -17.82
N LYS A 3 -14.05 0.32 -16.81
CA LYS A 3 -14.86 1.51 -16.61
C LYS A 3 -13.93 2.72 -16.63
N THR A 4 -14.46 3.86 -17.08
CA THR A 4 -13.76 5.16 -16.99
C THR A 4 -13.16 5.32 -15.59
N ILE A 5 -11.84 5.43 -15.56
CA ILE A 5 -11.07 5.67 -14.35
C ILE A 5 -11.29 7.15 -13.97
N PRO A 6 -11.59 7.48 -12.70
CA PRO A 6 -11.69 8.87 -12.23
C PRO A 6 -10.42 9.68 -12.57
N GLU A 7 -10.56 10.99 -12.77
CA GLU A 7 -9.44 11.87 -13.16
C GLU A 7 -8.34 11.93 -12.09
N GLU A 8 -8.69 11.61 -10.84
CA GLU A 8 -7.79 11.59 -9.69
C GLU A 8 -6.93 10.31 -9.62
N ILE A 9 -7.25 9.28 -10.41
CA ILE A 9 -6.52 8.01 -10.41
C ILE A 9 -5.53 7.99 -11.57
N ILE A 10 -4.25 8.01 -11.23
CA ILE A 10 -3.16 7.85 -12.19
C ILE A 10 -2.85 6.35 -12.33
N ALA A 11 -3.23 5.77 -13.45
CA ALA A 11 -2.88 4.38 -13.78
C ALA A 11 -1.47 4.31 -14.35
N LEU A 12 -0.56 3.65 -13.62
CA LEU A 12 0.82 3.50 -14.04
C LEU A 12 1.01 2.17 -14.77
N LYS A 13 1.87 2.19 -15.79
CA LYS A 13 2.38 0.98 -16.42
C LYS A 13 3.42 0.35 -15.48
N LYS A 14 3.90 -0.83 -15.87
CA LYS A 14 5.05 -1.45 -15.21
C LYS A 14 6.20 -0.43 -15.14
N THR A 15 6.79 -0.26 -13.96
CA THR A 15 7.96 0.60 -13.75
C THR A 15 9.22 -0.06 -14.31
N ASP A 16 10.19 0.76 -14.71
CA ASP A 16 11.41 0.29 -15.38
C ASP A 16 12.58 0.08 -14.39
N SER A 17 12.43 0.52 -13.13
CA SER A 17 13.45 0.31 -12.09
C SER A 17 12.92 0.41 -10.66
N ALA A 18 13.71 -0.09 -9.70
CA ALA A 18 13.47 0.11 -8.27
C ALA A 18 13.60 1.58 -7.83
N TYR A 19 14.38 2.40 -8.57
CA TYR A 19 14.54 3.83 -8.26
C TYR A 19 13.25 4.61 -8.52
N GLU A 20 12.51 4.29 -9.59
CA GLU A 20 11.22 4.91 -9.88
C GLU A 20 10.20 4.60 -8.79
N LEU A 21 10.12 3.33 -8.37
CA LEU A 21 9.26 2.90 -7.27
C LEU A 21 9.61 3.59 -5.96
N ALA A 22 10.91 3.67 -5.63
CA ALA A 22 11.38 4.37 -4.44
C ALA A 22 10.99 5.85 -4.44
N GLY A 23 11.11 6.53 -5.60
CA GLY A 23 10.65 7.90 -5.76
C GLY A 23 9.15 8.05 -5.51
N MET A 24 8.34 7.16 -6.07
CA MET A 24 6.89 7.16 -5.83
C MET A 24 6.53 6.90 -4.37
N TYR A 25 7.19 5.95 -3.71
CA TYR A 25 6.97 5.68 -2.30
C TYR A 25 7.30 6.91 -1.47
N SER A 26 8.48 7.50 -1.63
CA SER A 26 8.93 8.66 -0.86
C SER A 26 8.03 9.89 -0.99
N GLU A 27 7.32 10.05 -2.11
CA GLU A 27 6.34 11.14 -2.30
C GLU A 27 4.92 10.78 -1.83
N ALA A 28 4.63 9.50 -1.59
CA ALA A 28 3.30 9.04 -1.19
C ALA A 28 3.07 9.20 0.32
N GLU A 29 1.85 9.57 0.70
CA GLU A 29 1.45 9.61 2.13
C GLU A 29 1.33 8.20 2.72
N CYS A 30 0.86 7.23 1.92
CA CYS A 30 0.79 5.83 2.29
C CYS A 30 0.79 4.92 1.07
N LEU A 31 1.27 3.69 1.25
CA LEU A 31 0.99 2.56 0.37
C LEU A 31 -0.25 1.83 0.88
N PHE A 32 -1.23 1.59 -0.01
CA PHE A 32 -2.32 0.66 0.27
C PHE A 32 -2.10 -0.66 -0.48
N ASN A 33 -1.92 -1.75 0.24
CA ASN A 33 -1.75 -3.11 -0.29
C ASN A 33 -2.95 -4.01 0.07
N PRO A 34 -4.02 -4.05 -0.75
CA PRO A 34 -5.23 -4.84 -0.48
C PRO A 34 -5.15 -6.31 -0.92
N THR A 35 -4.00 -6.96 -0.84
CA THR A 35 -3.88 -8.36 -1.26
C THR A 35 -4.64 -9.29 -0.31
N TYR A 36 -5.46 -10.19 -0.88
CA TYR A 36 -6.15 -11.22 -0.11
C TYR A 36 -5.24 -12.39 0.23
N GLU A 37 -4.24 -12.66 -0.61
CA GLU A 37 -3.25 -13.71 -0.41
C GLU A 37 -1.91 -13.23 -0.98
N ASP A 38 -0.92 -13.07 -0.11
CA ASP A 38 0.48 -12.82 -0.47
C ASP A 38 1.36 -13.40 0.64
N ASN A 39 2.37 -14.19 0.30
CA ASN A 39 3.17 -14.91 1.28
C ASN A 39 4.15 -14.00 2.03
N TYR A 40 4.74 -13.02 1.34
CA TYR A 40 5.72 -12.11 1.94
C TYR A 40 5.89 -10.87 1.05
N PRO A 41 4.92 -9.94 1.04
CA PRO A 41 4.92 -8.79 0.13
C PRO A 41 6.12 -7.88 0.38
N THR A 42 7.12 -7.93 -0.50
CA THR A 42 8.31 -7.07 -0.39
C THR A 42 7.98 -5.59 -0.58
N ILE A 43 6.90 -5.29 -1.32
CA ILE A 43 6.44 -3.91 -1.55
C ILE A 43 6.08 -3.17 -0.25
N ASN A 44 5.64 -3.90 0.79
CA ASN A 44 5.40 -3.31 2.10
C ASN A 44 6.72 -2.87 2.75
N ILE A 45 7.74 -3.73 2.67
CA ILE A 45 9.09 -3.46 3.21
C ILE A 45 9.76 -2.32 2.45
N GLU A 46 9.62 -2.30 1.13
CA GLU A 46 10.15 -1.25 0.25
C GLU A 46 9.54 0.12 0.57
N ALA A 47 8.21 0.19 0.72
CA ALA A 47 7.52 1.42 1.10
C ALA A 47 7.97 1.93 2.48
N GLU A 48 8.05 1.05 3.48
CA GLU A 48 8.53 1.45 4.81
C GLU A 48 9.99 1.92 4.80
N ALA A 49 10.84 1.28 3.99
CA ALA A 49 12.24 1.70 3.81
C ALA A 49 12.35 3.10 3.16
N CYS A 50 11.35 3.50 2.39
CA CYS A 50 11.22 4.84 1.81
C CYS A 50 10.57 5.86 2.76
N GLY A 51 10.21 5.47 4.00
CA GLY A 51 9.55 6.33 4.98
C GLY A 51 8.03 6.42 4.80
N THR A 52 7.44 5.56 3.98
CA THR A 52 6.02 5.56 3.63
C THR A 52 5.27 4.55 4.46
N ARG A 53 4.28 5.01 5.23
CA ARG A 53 3.43 4.09 6.01
C ARG A 53 2.65 3.14 5.10
N VAL A 54 2.41 1.94 5.59
CA VAL A 54 1.68 0.90 4.86
C VAL A 54 0.34 0.62 5.51
N ILE A 55 -0.73 0.66 4.72
CA ILE A 55 -2.04 0.11 5.07
C ILE A 55 -2.18 -1.18 4.27
N THR A 56 -2.31 -2.32 4.94
CA THR A 56 -2.41 -3.63 4.29
C THR A 56 -3.58 -4.41 4.84
N TYR A 57 -4.04 -5.43 4.11
CA TYR A 57 -4.93 -6.42 4.70
C TYR A 57 -4.19 -7.37 5.64
N ALA A 58 -4.91 -7.80 6.67
CA ALA A 58 -4.50 -8.80 7.65
C ALA A 58 -4.68 -10.21 7.10
N SER A 59 -4.03 -10.49 5.97
CA SER A 59 -4.12 -11.73 5.22
C SER A 59 -2.77 -12.14 4.66
N GLY A 60 -2.57 -13.46 4.49
CA GLY A 60 -1.27 -14.01 4.14
C GLY A 60 -0.17 -13.60 5.14
N GLY A 61 1.04 -13.38 4.63
CA GLY A 61 2.17 -12.86 5.40
C GLY A 61 2.26 -11.34 5.46
N ALA A 62 1.28 -10.61 4.90
CA ALA A 62 1.36 -9.14 4.85
C ALA A 62 1.49 -8.45 6.22
N PRO A 63 0.80 -8.86 7.30
CA PRO A 63 1.00 -8.29 8.64
C PRO A 63 2.43 -8.41 9.17
N GLU A 64 3.14 -9.46 8.73
CA GLU A 64 4.49 -9.76 9.18
C GLU A 64 5.54 -8.91 8.46
N THR A 65 5.16 -8.14 7.44
CA THR A 65 6.06 -7.32 6.63
C THR A 65 6.09 -5.83 7.01
N ILE A 66 5.20 -5.39 7.90
CA ILE A 66 5.15 -3.99 8.38
C ILE A 66 5.79 -3.85 9.77
N ARG A 67 6.50 -2.76 10.00
CA ARG A 67 7.26 -2.47 11.23
C ARG A 67 7.12 -1.02 11.68
N MET A 68 6.79 -0.09 10.79
CA MET A 68 6.55 1.30 11.17
C MET A 68 5.35 1.40 12.09
N LYS A 69 5.43 2.27 13.09
CA LYS A 69 4.35 2.48 14.07
C LYS A 69 3.08 3.02 13.41
N GLU A 70 3.26 3.76 12.32
CA GLU A 70 2.22 4.40 11.53
C GLU A 70 1.55 3.43 10.55
N SER A 71 2.19 2.29 10.26
CA SER A 71 1.64 1.22 9.42
C SER A 71 0.61 0.39 10.17
N VAL A 72 -0.34 -0.18 9.44
CA VAL A 72 -1.45 -0.94 10.03
C VAL A 72 -1.94 -2.05 9.10
N ALA A 73 -2.19 -3.22 9.69
CA ALA A 73 -2.91 -4.30 9.04
C ALA A 73 -4.38 -4.27 9.49
N VAL A 74 -5.31 -4.13 8.54
CA VAL A 74 -6.75 -4.12 8.79
C VAL A 74 -7.40 -5.41 8.29
N LYS A 75 -8.58 -5.76 8.80
CA LYS A 75 -9.29 -6.97 8.34
C LYS A 75 -9.49 -6.93 6.82
N ALA A 76 -9.19 -8.04 6.14
CA ALA A 76 -9.36 -8.15 4.69
C ALA A 76 -10.80 -7.81 4.26
N GLY A 77 -10.93 -6.92 3.27
CA GLY A 77 -12.21 -6.43 2.76
C GLY A 77 -12.88 -5.34 3.61
N ASP A 78 -12.33 -4.96 4.77
CA ASP A 78 -12.87 -3.87 5.60
C ASP A 78 -12.43 -2.50 5.07
N ILE A 79 -13.08 -2.04 4.01
CA ILE A 79 -12.79 -0.75 3.37
C ILE A 79 -13.06 0.43 4.31
N ASN A 80 -14.00 0.31 5.24
CA ASN A 80 -14.26 1.38 6.21
C ASN A 80 -13.08 1.57 7.17
N ALA A 81 -12.46 0.47 7.62
CA ALA A 81 -11.23 0.53 8.38
C ALA A 81 -10.10 1.16 7.57
N VAL A 82 -9.93 0.78 6.29
CA VAL A 82 -8.92 1.39 5.39
C VAL A 82 -9.11 2.90 5.30
N ILE A 83 -10.32 3.38 5.00
CA ILE A 83 -10.63 4.81 4.87
C ILE A 83 -10.33 5.55 6.16
N LYS A 84 -10.71 4.98 7.32
CA LYS A 84 -10.42 5.57 8.62
C LYS A 84 -8.92 5.74 8.86
N GLU A 85 -8.11 4.76 8.46
CA GLU A 85 -6.65 4.81 8.60
C GLU A 85 -6.00 5.76 7.60
N ILE A 86 -6.57 5.93 6.39
CA ILE A 86 -6.11 6.95 5.43
C ILE A 86 -6.28 8.35 6.05
N TYR A 87 -7.47 8.68 6.57
CA TYR A 87 -7.76 10.02 7.11
C TYR A 87 -7.34 10.24 8.57
N ARG A 88 -6.54 9.33 9.16
CA ARG A 88 -6.08 9.47 10.54
C ARG A 88 -5.01 10.56 10.62
N SER A 89 -5.41 11.77 11.01
CA SER A 89 -4.51 12.90 11.34
C SER A 89 -3.77 12.68 12.65
#